data_AF-A0A9Q4B4U1-F1
#
_entry.id   AF-A0A9Q4B4U1-F1
#
_cell.length_a   1.000
_cell.length_b   1.000
_cell.length_c   1.000
_cell.angle_alpha   90.00
_cell.angle_beta   90.00
_cell.angle_gamma   90.00
#
_symmetry.space_group_name_H-M   'P 1'
#
loop_
_entity.id
_entity.type
_entity.pdbx_description
1 polymer ?
#
loop_
_entity_poly.entity_id
_entity_poly.type
_entity_poly.pdbx_seq_one_letter_code
_entity_poly.pdbx_strand_id
1 'polypeptide(L)'
;MEIEKAKNALTMIESKATSLSDYQRRILHGLKRIVPYQAGCFTTVDKDTLLSTGAVTDECIEELHARLFENEYRQEDLHSYKALVASNSRAAALRQAMQLNNKTCVRWQQVLRPAGFTDELRVVVMKERECKGFMTLFRGHQHPFFNDEDEEILSQLSQTIAEGLESIENQLSLSFQEKPTEDTGVLTFSEKIELMAGNERGTMWLDKLRERENIQGSRLVPRPIRAICSAATASLKNKKVMMRLREEAFLTLEATPLIVDKKIISLAVLIQRAERDAIFPYLTNLYRLTNREREVLEKVMKGLSTKEIAAACYISPYTVQDHLKAIFEKTHVTSRRELVWKFR
;
A
#
# COMPACT_ATOMS: atom_id res chain seq x y z
N MET A 1 -7.79 9.44 -28.46
CA MET A 1 -6.72 8.66 -29.15
C MET A 1 -5.43 8.62 -28.33
N GLU A 2 -5.06 9.69 -27.62
CA GLU A 2 -3.82 9.72 -26.81
C GLU A 2 -3.91 8.91 -25.52
N ILE A 3 -5.04 8.95 -24.80
CA ILE A 3 -5.24 8.13 -23.58
C ILE A 3 -5.19 6.62 -23.88
N GLU A 4 -5.74 6.18 -25.00
CA GLU A 4 -5.70 4.75 -25.37
C GLU A 4 -4.27 4.28 -25.69
N LYS A 5 -3.48 5.15 -26.34
CA LYS A 5 -2.04 4.90 -26.54
C LYS A 5 -1.30 4.85 -25.20
N ALA A 6 -1.64 5.75 -24.27
CA ALA A 6 -1.07 5.74 -22.92
C ALA A 6 -1.41 4.44 -22.17
N LYS A 7 -2.67 4.01 -22.16
CA LYS A 7 -3.10 2.74 -21.56
C LYS A 7 -2.33 1.56 -22.13
N ASN A 8 -2.22 1.46 -23.45
CA ASN A 8 -1.43 0.42 -24.12
C ASN A 8 0.05 0.45 -23.74
N ALA A 9 0.63 1.64 -23.57
CA ALA A 9 2.00 1.78 -23.07
C ALA A 9 2.16 1.28 -21.63
N LEU A 10 1.16 1.51 -20.76
CA LEU A 10 1.18 1.01 -19.38
C LEU A 10 1.03 -0.52 -19.32
N THR A 11 0.19 -1.11 -20.17
CA THR A 11 0.08 -2.58 -20.28
C THR A 11 1.39 -3.22 -20.77
N MET A 12 2.12 -2.56 -21.68
CA MET A 12 3.46 -3.00 -22.08
C MET A 12 4.51 -2.86 -20.96
N ILE A 13 4.32 -1.93 -20.02
CA ILE A 13 5.17 -1.81 -18.82
C ILE A 13 4.90 -2.97 -17.87
N GLU A 14 3.63 -3.31 -17.65
CA GLU A 14 3.20 -4.43 -16.81
C GLU A 14 3.87 -5.74 -17.23
N SER A 15 3.81 -6.10 -18.51
CA SER A 15 4.35 -7.38 -19.02
C SER A 15 5.87 -7.52 -18.90
N LYS A 16 6.59 -6.42 -18.67
CA LYS A 16 8.06 -6.38 -18.55
C LYS A 16 8.54 -6.22 -17.11
N ALA A 17 7.65 -5.91 -16.17
CA ALA A 17 8.01 -5.64 -14.80
C ALA A 17 8.31 -6.95 -14.05
N THR A 18 9.43 -6.98 -13.32
CA THR A 18 9.88 -8.18 -12.58
C THR A 18 9.56 -8.12 -11.09
N SER A 19 9.13 -6.96 -10.60
CA SER A 19 8.76 -6.73 -9.20
C SER A 19 7.84 -5.51 -9.08
N LEU A 20 7.19 -5.32 -7.92
CA LEU A 20 6.38 -4.13 -7.67
C LEU A 20 7.19 -2.84 -7.75
N SER A 21 8.39 -2.82 -7.18
CA SER A 21 9.29 -1.66 -7.25
C SER A 21 9.75 -1.36 -8.67
N ASP A 22 9.97 -2.39 -9.50
CA ASP A 22 10.29 -2.19 -10.92
C ASP A 22 9.09 -1.61 -11.67
N TYR A 23 7.88 -2.13 -11.42
CA TYR A 23 6.66 -1.57 -11.99
C TYR A 23 6.44 -0.11 -11.61
N GLN A 24 6.51 0.21 -10.31
CA GLN A 24 6.37 1.59 -9.82
C GLN A 24 7.36 2.55 -10.50
N ARG A 25 8.62 2.14 -10.63
CA ARG A 25 9.67 2.92 -11.30
C ARG A 25 9.37 3.12 -12.78
N ARG A 26 8.94 2.07 -13.49
CA ARG A 26 8.59 2.14 -14.90
C ARG A 26 7.35 3.00 -15.15
N ILE A 27 6.35 2.93 -14.27
CA ILE A 27 5.17 3.80 -14.31
C ILE A 27 5.58 5.25 -14.17
N LEU A 28 6.36 5.61 -13.14
CA LEU A 28 6.87 6.98 -12.97
C LEU A 28 7.63 7.45 -14.23
N HIS A 29 8.57 6.64 -14.72
CA HIS A 29 9.32 6.99 -15.93
C HIS A 29 8.43 7.11 -17.19
N GLY A 30 7.44 6.24 -17.35
CA GLY A 30 6.49 6.27 -18.46
C GLY A 30 5.60 7.51 -18.42
N LEU A 31 5.11 7.87 -17.24
CA LEU A 31 4.23 9.03 -17.04
C LEU A 31 4.94 10.36 -17.31
N LYS A 32 6.25 10.48 -17.08
CA LYS A 32 7.02 11.71 -17.42
C LYS A 32 6.86 12.12 -18.89
N ARG A 33 6.56 11.18 -19.80
CA ARG A 33 6.34 11.45 -21.24
C ARG A 33 4.92 11.94 -21.56
N ILE A 34 3.97 11.68 -20.67
CA ILE A 34 2.55 11.99 -20.85
C ILE A 34 2.21 13.28 -20.08
N VAL A 35 2.57 13.30 -18.80
CA VAL A 35 2.44 14.45 -17.91
C VAL A 35 3.86 14.82 -17.46
N PRO A 36 4.49 15.85 -18.04
CA PRO A 36 5.83 16.26 -17.62
C PRO A 36 5.86 16.69 -16.16
N TYR A 37 6.83 16.22 -15.39
CA TYR A 37 7.04 16.61 -14.01
C TYR A 37 8.52 16.50 -13.63
N GLN A 38 8.93 17.22 -12.58
CA GLN A 38 10.33 17.28 -12.13
C GLN A 38 10.69 16.08 -11.26
N ALA A 39 9.85 15.78 -10.25
CA ALA A 39 10.08 14.70 -9.31
C ALA A 39 8.78 13.95 -8.98
N GLY A 40 8.87 12.67 -8.64
CA GLY A 40 7.69 11.86 -8.33
C GLY A 40 7.92 10.79 -7.27
N CYS A 41 6.84 10.43 -6.60
CA CYS A 41 6.78 9.33 -5.65
C CYS A 41 5.58 8.44 -5.98
N PHE A 42 5.78 7.13 -5.98
CA PHE A 42 4.72 6.14 -6.11
C PHE A 42 4.79 5.18 -4.91
N THR A 43 3.78 5.24 -4.06
CA THR A 43 3.63 4.48 -2.82
C THR A 43 2.54 3.41 -2.97
N THR A 44 2.82 2.17 -2.56
CA THR A 44 1.77 1.17 -2.30
C THR A 44 1.23 1.36 -0.89
N VAL A 45 -0.03 0.99 -0.66
CA VAL A 45 -0.68 1.17 0.64
C VAL A 45 -1.36 -0.09 1.14
N ASP A 46 -1.52 -0.16 2.45
CA ASP A 46 -2.41 -1.10 3.11
C ASP A 46 -3.85 -0.64 2.89
N LYS A 47 -4.71 -1.51 2.36
CA LYS A 47 -6.06 -1.14 1.92
C LYS A 47 -6.97 -0.65 3.05
N ASP A 48 -6.74 -1.12 4.28
CA ASP A 48 -7.62 -0.84 5.42
C ASP A 48 -7.18 0.44 6.15
N THR A 49 -5.86 0.69 6.20
CA THR A 49 -5.28 1.83 6.92
C THR A 49 -4.83 2.97 6.03
N LEU A 50 -4.68 2.74 4.72
CA LEU A 50 -4.12 3.65 3.73
C LEU A 50 -2.68 4.11 4.04
N LEU A 51 -1.99 3.42 4.94
CA LEU A 51 -0.61 3.72 5.29
C LEU A 51 0.35 3.05 4.30
N SER A 52 1.52 3.65 4.12
CA SER A 52 2.54 3.17 3.18
C SER A 52 2.99 1.74 3.50
N THR A 53 3.03 0.89 2.48
CA THR A 53 3.62 -0.47 2.50
C THR A 53 4.89 -0.55 1.66
N GLY A 54 5.39 0.60 1.22
CA GLY A 54 6.62 0.76 0.43
C GLY A 54 6.44 1.82 -0.65
N ALA A 55 7.53 2.44 -1.09
CA ALA A 55 7.48 3.40 -2.19
C ALA A 55 8.74 3.40 -3.06
N VAL A 56 8.56 3.83 -4.30
CA VAL A 56 9.65 4.29 -5.18
C VAL A 56 9.55 5.80 -5.31
N THR A 57 10.64 6.50 -5.03
CA THR A 57 10.68 7.96 -5.03
C THR A 57 12.00 8.48 -5.60
N ASP A 58 11.95 9.68 -6.18
CA ASP A 58 13.16 10.44 -6.51
C ASP A 58 13.85 10.96 -5.22
N GLU A 59 15.17 11.08 -5.25
CA GLU A 59 16.02 11.38 -4.06
C GLU A 59 15.65 12.72 -3.39
N CYS A 60 15.36 13.76 -4.17
CA CYS A 60 14.96 15.06 -3.64
C CYS A 60 13.63 15.02 -2.84
N ILE A 61 12.76 14.04 -3.11
CA ILE A 61 11.52 13.84 -2.36
C ILE A 61 11.77 13.01 -1.10
N GLU A 62 12.78 12.14 -1.12
CA GLU A 62 13.13 11.31 0.03
C GLU A 62 13.51 12.15 1.25
N GLU A 63 14.23 13.25 1.02
CA GLU A 63 14.59 14.22 2.06
C GLU A 63 13.36 14.91 2.70
N LEU A 64 12.24 14.98 1.97
CA LEU A 64 11.01 15.64 2.40
C LEU A 64 10.00 14.67 3.05
N HIS A 65 10.18 13.35 2.89
CA HIS A 65 9.19 12.36 3.29
C HIS A 65 8.76 12.44 4.75
N ALA A 66 9.68 12.70 5.68
CA ALA A 66 9.32 12.83 7.10
C ALA A 66 8.28 13.95 7.32
N ARG A 67 8.48 15.09 6.65
CA ARG A 67 7.60 16.25 6.74
C ARG A 67 6.29 16.03 5.98
N LEU A 68 6.34 15.34 4.84
CA LEU A 68 5.15 14.99 4.06
C LEU A 68 4.23 14.04 4.84
N PHE A 69 4.78 13.01 5.50
CA PHE A 69 4.00 12.13 6.39
C PHE A 69 3.42 12.88 7.59
N GLU A 70 4.20 13.76 8.21
CA GLU A 70 3.71 14.56 9.33
C GLU A 70 2.51 15.44 8.93
N ASN A 71 2.59 16.12 7.77
CA ASN A 71 1.47 16.90 7.24
C ASN A 71 0.26 16.02 6.95
N GLU A 72 0.44 14.89 6.26
CA GLU A 72 -0.66 14.01 5.85
C GLU A 72 -1.43 13.41 7.04
N TYR A 73 -0.75 13.11 8.16
CA TYR A 73 -1.37 12.43 9.29
C TYR A 73 -1.80 13.34 10.44
N ARG A 74 -1.17 14.51 10.63
CA ARG A 74 -1.48 15.42 11.74
C ARG A 74 -2.39 16.58 11.37
N GLN A 75 -2.40 17.00 10.11
CA GLN A 75 -3.08 18.23 9.70
C GLN A 75 -4.19 17.91 8.70
N GLU A 76 -5.36 18.51 8.91
CA GLU A 76 -6.35 18.59 7.83
C GLU A 76 -5.83 19.56 6.77
N ASP A 77 -5.57 19.04 5.57
CA ASP A 77 -5.01 19.81 4.47
C ASP A 77 -5.77 19.53 3.17
N LEU A 78 -5.55 20.38 2.17
CA LEU A 78 -6.13 20.21 0.84
C LEU A 78 -5.65 18.90 0.21
N HIS A 79 -6.62 18.13 -0.30
CA HIS A 79 -6.40 16.88 -1.01
C HIS A 79 -5.58 15.86 -0.22
N SER A 80 -5.92 15.68 1.06
CA SER A 80 -5.48 14.48 1.79
C SER A 80 -5.89 13.23 1.02
N TYR A 81 -5.05 12.19 1.08
CA TYR A 81 -5.34 10.96 0.35
C TYR A 81 -6.65 10.32 0.81
N LYS A 82 -6.94 10.40 2.10
CA LYS A 82 -8.22 9.94 2.66
C LYS A 82 -9.42 10.64 2.02
N ALA A 83 -9.33 11.96 1.80
CA ALA A 83 -10.39 12.71 1.14
C ALA A 83 -10.50 12.33 -0.35
N LEU A 84 -9.38 12.17 -1.07
CA LEU A 84 -9.38 11.77 -2.48
C LEU A 84 -9.96 10.37 -2.68
N VAL A 85 -9.56 9.39 -1.85
CA VAL A 85 -10.11 8.02 -1.89
C VAL A 85 -11.63 8.01 -1.66
N ALA A 86 -12.14 8.90 -0.80
CA ALA A 86 -13.58 9.03 -0.55
C ALA A 86 -14.33 9.83 -1.63
N SER A 87 -13.62 10.50 -2.53
CA SER A 87 -14.18 11.35 -3.58
C SER A 87 -14.33 10.60 -4.91
N ASN A 88 -15.07 11.18 -5.85
CA ASN A 88 -15.15 10.67 -7.22
C ASN A 88 -13.94 11.07 -8.08
N SER A 89 -13.10 12.01 -7.61
CA SER A 89 -11.91 12.48 -8.32
C SER A 89 -10.71 11.65 -7.90
N ARG A 90 -10.00 11.07 -8.88
CA ARG A 90 -8.82 10.22 -8.61
C ARG A 90 -7.51 10.98 -8.67
N ALA A 91 -7.51 12.20 -9.21
CA ALA A 91 -6.36 13.09 -9.26
C ALA A 91 -6.78 14.50 -8.83
N ALA A 92 -5.86 15.24 -8.23
CA ALA A 92 -6.07 16.65 -7.89
C ALA A 92 -4.74 17.41 -7.75
N ALA A 93 -4.67 18.60 -8.35
CA ALA A 93 -3.55 19.52 -8.30
C ALA A 93 -3.72 20.57 -7.18
N LEU A 94 -2.65 20.79 -6.43
CA LEU A 94 -2.65 21.64 -5.26
C LEU A 94 -2.87 23.12 -5.61
N ARG A 95 -2.19 23.64 -6.64
CA ARG A 95 -2.25 25.06 -6.96
C ARG A 95 -3.64 25.49 -7.41
N GLN A 96 -4.31 24.65 -8.19
CA GLN A 96 -5.69 24.87 -8.62
C GLN A 96 -6.63 24.95 -7.42
N ALA A 97 -6.51 24.03 -6.47
CA ALA A 97 -7.34 24.04 -5.27
C ALA A 97 -7.07 25.21 -4.33
N MET A 98 -5.82 25.67 -4.23
CA MET A 98 -5.48 26.88 -3.49
C MET A 98 -6.13 28.13 -4.11
N GLN A 99 -6.14 28.22 -5.45
CA GLN A 99 -6.77 29.33 -6.18
C GLN A 99 -8.30 29.30 -6.05
N LEU A 100 -8.92 28.14 -6.30
CA LEU A 100 -10.39 27.98 -6.26
C LEU A 100 -10.97 28.20 -4.87
N ASN A 101 -10.27 27.76 -3.82
CA ASN A 101 -10.78 27.85 -2.44
C ASN A 101 -10.28 29.08 -1.68
N ASN A 102 -9.43 29.92 -2.28
CA ASN A 102 -8.74 31.04 -1.63
C ASN A 102 -8.10 30.64 -0.28
N LYS A 103 -7.52 29.43 -0.23
CA LYS A 103 -6.96 28.83 1.00
C LYS A 103 -5.44 28.82 0.97
N THR A 104 -4.84 29.05 2.13
CA THR A 104 -3.44 28.74 2.38
C THR A 104 -3.28 27.24 2.67
N CYS A 105 -2.22 26.63 2.15
CA CYS A 105 -1.89 25.23 2.39
C CYS A 105 -0.57 25.17 3.16
N VAL A 106 -0.58 24.49 4.32
CA VAL A 106 0.61 24.39 5.19
C VAL A 106 1.70 23.55 4.51
N ARG A 107 1.33 22.42 3.88
CA ARG A 107 2.24 21.59 3.08
C ARG A 107 2.94 22.40 2.01
N TRP A 108 2.21 23.25 1.29
CA TRP A 108 2.80 24.16 0.31
C TRP A 108 3.84 25.11 0.92
N GLN A 109 3.45 25.85 1.96
CA GLN A 109 4.28 26.91 2.53
C GLN A 109 5.53 26.36 3.21
N GLN A 110 5.37 25.27 3.96
CA GLN A 110 6.43 24.74 4.80
C GLN A 110 7.28 23.72 4.04
N VAL A 111 6.67 22.82 3.25
CA VAL A 111 7.38 21.68 2.66
C VAL A 111 7.77 21.94 1.21
N LEU A 112 6.80 22.24 0.35
CA LEU A 112 7.00 22.26 -1.09
C LEU A 112 7.79 23.48 -1.57
N ARG A 113 7.38 24.69 -1.14
CA ARG A 113 8.00 25.94 -1.58
C ARG A 113 9.49 26.02 -1.19
N PRO A 114 9.91 25.69 0.06
CA PRO A 114 11.33 25.72 0.41
C PRO A 114 12.17 24.67 -0.33
N ALA A 115 11.55 23.58 -0.79
CA ALA A 115 12.21 22.56 -1.60
C ALA A 115 12.26 22.91 -3.11
N GLY A 116 11.75 24.09 -3.51
CA GLY A 116 11.77 24.55 -4.90
C GLY A 116 10.64 24.04 -5.79
N PHE A 117 9.61 23.40 -5.20
CA PHE A 117 8.44 22.95 -5.95
C PHE A 117 7.40 24.05 -6.08
N THR A 118 6.83 24.15 -7.28
CA THR A 118 5.81 25.13 -7.66
C THR A 118 4.40 24.59 -7.66
N ASP A 119 4.24 23.26 -7.76
CA ASP A 119 2.95 22.59 -7.72
C ASP A 119 3.10 21.12 -7.36
N GLU A 120 1.99 20.51 -6.94
CA GLU A 120 1.87 19.10 -6.58
C GLU A 120 0.57 18.55 -7.15
N LEU A 121 0.65 17.42 -7.88
CA LEU A 121 -0.52 16.67 -8.31
C LEU A 121 -0.52 15.31 -7.59
N ARG A 122 -1.61 15.04 -6.87
CA ARG A 122 -1.83 13.80 -6.14
C ARG A 122 -2.79 12.91 -6.91
N VAL A 123 -2.46 11.62 -7.01
CA VAL A 123 -3.28 10.60 -7.65
C VAL A 123 -3.51 9.45 -6.68
N VAL A 124 -4.77 9.03 -6.53
CA VAL A 124 -5.14 7.79 -5.87
C VAL A 124 -5.26 6.68 -6.91
N VAL A 125 -4.50 5.60 -6.73
CA VAL A 125 -4.48 4.44 -7.62
C VAL A 125 -5.56 3.46 -7.15
N MET A 126 -6.67 3.43 -7.87
CA MET A 126 -7.90 2.77 -7.46
C MET A 126 -8.28 1.65 -8.43
N LYS A 127 -8.59 0.47 -7.90
CA LYS A 127 -9.28 -0.58 -8.64
C LYS A 127 -10.64 -0.80 -7.99
N GLU A 128 -11.70 -0.58 -8.75
CA GLU A 128 -13.08 -0.57 -8.22
C GLU A 128 -13.21 0.38 -7.01
N ARG A 129 -13.36 -0.15 -5.80
CA ARG A 129 -13.43 0.61 -4.53
C ARG A 129 -12.21 0.41 -3.63
N GLU A 130 -11.20 -0.34 -4.07
CA GLU A 130 -9.98 -0.58 -3.30
C GLU A 130 -8.86 0.36 -3.74
N CYS A 131 -8.26 1.06 -2.78
CA CYS A 131 -7.04 1.82 -3.00
C CYS A 131 -5.83 0.90 -2.97
N LYS A 132 -5.03 0.91 -4.03
CA LYS A 132 -3.79 0.11 -4.16
C LYS A 132 -2.53 0.95 -3.91
N GLY A 133 -2.63 2.27 -4.03
CA GLY A 133 -1.48 3.15 -3.83
C GLY A 133 -1.78 4.62 -4.07
N PHE A 134 -0.76 5.43 -3.83
CA PHE A 134 -0.74 6.86 -4.06
C PHE A 134 0.42 7.23 -4.96
N MET A 135 0.19 8.19 -5.84
CA MET A 135 1.25 8.81 -6.62
C MET A 135 1.21 10.31 -6.40
N THR A 136 2.40 10.89 -6.19
CA THR A 136 2.58 12.33 -6.03
C THR A 136 3.58 12.81 -7.06
N LEU A 137 3.17 13.76 -7.89
CA LEU A 137 4.01 14.35 -8.92
C LEU A 137 4.25 15.81 -8.58
N PHE A 138 5.49 16.26 -8.72
CA PHE A 138 5.90 17.61 -8.38
C PHE A 138 6.47 18.34 -9.59
N ARG A 139 6.04 19.59 -9.76
CA ARG A 139 6.62 20.52 -10.74
C ARG A 139 7.37 21.61 -9.99
N GLY A 140 8.46 22.11 -10.56
CA GLY A 140 9.20 23.28 -10.09
C GLY A 140 9.08 24.44 -11.06
N HIS A 141 9.88 25.50 -10.84
CA HIS A 141 9.80 26.74 -11.63
C HIS A 141 10.02 26.58 -13.14
N GLN A 142 10.61 25.47 -13.57
CA GLN A 142 10.85 25.16 -14.99
C GLN A 142 9.62 24.61 -15.72
N HIS A 143 8.54 24.30 -15.00
CA HIS A 143 7.31 23.74 -15.56
C HIS A 143 6.10 24.65 -15.27
N PRO A 144 5.11 24.71 -16.19
CA PRO A 144 3.82 25.33 -15.88
C PRO A 144 3.09 24.54 -14.78
N PHE A 145 2.14 25.16 -14.08
CA PHE A 145 1.30 24.46 -13.10
C PHE A 145 0.55 23.28 -13.74
N PHE A 146 0.14 22.31 -12.92
CA PHE A 146 -0.76 21.26 -13.38
C PHE A 146 -2.11 21.85 -13.76
N ASN A 147 -2.74 21.28 -14.80
CA ASN A 147 -4.03 21.72 -15.32
C ASN A 147 -5.07 20.60 -15.28
N ASP A 148 -6.31 20.91 -15.67
CA ASP A 148 -7.43 19.95 -15.68
C ASP A 148 -7.15 18.73 -16.57
N GLU A 149 -6.42 18.91 -17.67
CA GLU A 149 -6.05 17.82 -18.59
C GLU A 149 -5.06 16.85 -17.93
N ASP A 150 -4.07 17.36 -17.18
CA ASP A 150 -3.13 16.54 -16.39
C ASP A 150 -3.91 15.68 -15.36
N GLU A 151 -4.89 16.28 -14.66
CA GLU A 151 -5.74 15.57 -13.69
C GLU A 151 -6.61 14.51 -14.37
N GLU A 152 -7.28 14.86 -15.47
CA GLU A 152 -8.17 13.96 -16.19
C GLU A 152 -7.42 12.74 -16.73
N ILE A 153 -6.26 12.95 -17.37
CA ILE A 153 -5.43 11.87 -17.89
C ILE A 153 -5.03 10.91 -16.76
N LEU A 154 -4.51 11.42 -15.65
CA LEU A 154 -4.06 10.59 -14.54
C LEU A 154 -5.21 9.90 -13.81
N SER A 155 -6.38 10.54 -13.73
CA SER A 155 -7.61 9.94 -13.21
C SER A 155 -8.07 8.75 -14.06
N GLN A 156 -7.97 8.86 -15.39
CA GLN A 156 -8.29 7.76 -16.31
C GLN A 156 -7.26 6.63 -16.29
N LEU A 157 -5.97 6.93 -16.07
CA LEU A 157 -4.91 5.94 -15.99
C LEU A 157 -4.85 5.21 -14.63
N SER A 158 -5.42 5.80 -13.57
CA SER A 158 -5.42 5.24 -12.21
C SER A 158 -5.83 3.76 -12.15
N GLN A 159 -6.91 3.39 -12.84
CA GLN A 159 -7.39 2.00 -12.84
C GLN A 159 -6.43 1.05 -13.56
N THR A 160 -5.91 1.42 -14.73
CA THR A 160 -4.95 0.59 -15.47
C THR A 160 -3.65 0.38 -14.68
N ILE A 161 -3.21 1.40 -13.94
CA ILE A 161 -2.05 1.30 -13.04
C ILE A 161 -2.36 0.34 -11.87
N ALA A 162 -3.56 0.41 -11.31
CA ALA A 162 -4.00 -0.44 -10.22
C ALA A 162 -4.11 -1.92 -10.64
N GLU A 163 -4.59 -2.17 -11.86
CA GLU A 163 -4.67 -3.50 -12.46
C GLU A 163 -3.27 -4.12 -12.64
N GLY A 164 -2.30 -3.34 -13.12
CA GLY A 164 -0.92 -3.81 -13.26
C GLY A 164 -0.24 -4.11 -11.92
N LEU A 165 -0.46 -3.28 -10.88
CA LEU A 165 0.02 -3.58 -9.52
C LEU A 165 -0.54 -4.93 -9.02
N GLU A 166 -1.85 -5.14 -9.14
CA GLU A 166 -2.49 -6.35 -8.68
C GLU A 166 -2.04 -7.59 -9.49
N SER A 167 -1.88 -7.45 -10.80
CA SER A 167 -1.37 -8.52 -11.68
C SER A 167 0.00 -9.01 -11.24
N ILE A 168 0.93 -8.09 -10.96
CA ILE A 168 2.29 -8.41 -10.49
C ILE A 168 2.25 -9.03 -9.09
N GLU A 169 1.47 -8.45 -8.17
CA GLU A 169 1.25 -9.04 -6.84
C GLU A 169 0.73 -10.48 -6.92
N ASN A 170 -0.22 -10.73 -7.83
CA ASN A 170 -0.82 -12.04 -7.99
C ASN A 170 0.18 -13.07 -8.54
N GLN A 171 0.96 -12.69 -9.55
CA GLN A 171 2.00 -13.57 -10.11
C GLN A 171 3.03 -13.98 -9.05
N LEU A 172 3.49 -13.02 -8.24
CA LEU A 172 4.42 -13.28 -7.14
C LEU A 172 3.79 -14.16 -6.04
N SER A 173 2.47 -14.12 -5.85
CA SER A 173 1.77 -14.86 -4.79
C SER A 173 1.65 -16.36 -5.01
N LEU A 174 1.72 -16.83 -6.25
CA LEU A 174 1.52 -18.24 -6.57
C LEU A 174 2.68 -19.15 -6.09
N SER A 175 3.82 -18.57 -5.68
CA SER A 175 5.00 -19.27 -5.15
C SER A 175 5.10 -19.27 -3.61
N PHE A 176 4.10 -18.75 -2.89
CA PHE A 176 4.17 -18.59 -1.43
C PHE A 176 4.27 -19.95 -0.72
N GLN A 177 5.43 -20.21 -0.09
CA GLN A 177 5.64 -21.31 0.85
C GLN A 177 6.00 -20.73 2.21
N GLU A 178 5.06 -20.76 3.16
CA GLU A 178 5.33 -20.31 4.51
C GLU A 178 6.15 -21.36 5.27
N LYS A 179 7.36 -20.99 5.69
CA LYS A 179 8.09 -21.76 6.69
C LYS A 179 7.70 -21.26 8.09
N PRO A 180 7.23 -22.14 8.98
CA PRO A 180 6.91 -21.75 10.34
C PRO A 180 8.22 -21.49 11.10
N THR A 181 8.49 -20.23 11.38
CA THR A 181 9.49 -19.83 12.37
C THR A 181 8.92 -18.65 13.15
N GLU A 182 8.72 -18.83 14.45
CA GLU A 182 8.43 -17.74 15.38
C GLU A 182 9.66 -16.85 15.48
N ASP A 183 9.56 -15.59 15.08
CA ASP A 183 10.63 -14.61 15.32
C ASP A 183 10.09 -13.18 15.20
N THR A 184 9.49 -12.71 16.31
CA THR A 184 9.00 -11.34 16.45
C THR A 184 10.17 -10.38 16.60
N GLY A 185 10.29 -9.46 15.65
CA GLY A 185 11.20 -8.33 15.73
C GLY A 185 10.61 -7.24 16.59
N VAL A 186 11.41 -6.73 17.52
CA VAL A 186 11.07 -5.57 18.36
C VAL A 186 12.11 -4.50 18.13
N LEU A 187 11.64 -3.31 17.77
CA LEU A 187 12.45 -2.10 17.60
C LEU A 187 11.86 -0.98 18.46
N THR A 188 12.71 -0.07 18.89
CA THR A 188 12.31 1.16 19.58
C THR A 188 12.88 2.35 18.85
N PHE A 189 12.06 3.39 18.67
CA PHE A 189 12.42 4.61 17.98
C PHE A 189 12.19 5.82 18.87
N SER A 190 12.99 6.87 18.67
CA SER A 190 12.76 8.17 19.30
C SER A 190 11.49 8.84 18.74
N GLU A 191 11.05 9.93 19.34
CA GLU A 191 9.95 10.76 18.80
C GLU A 191 10.24 11.24 17.36
N LYS A 192 11.52 11.43 17.01
CA LYS A 192 11.97 11.81 15.67
C LYS A 192 12.15 10.62 14.71
N ILE A 193 11.70 9.43 15.11
CA ILE A 193 11.79 8.18 14.35
C ILE A 193 13.25 7.80 14.07
N GLU A 194 14.15 8.03 15.04
CA GLU A 194 15.53 7.52 14.99
C GLU A 194 15.61 6.21 15.77
N LEU A 195 16.25 5.19 15.21
CA LEU A 195 16.38 3.87 15.86
C LEU A 195 17.17 4.00 17.17
N MET A 196 16.58 3.57 18.28
CA MET A 196 17.19 3.60 19.61
C MET A 196 17.76 2.24 20.02
N ALA A 197 16.96 1.18 19.90
CA ALA A 197 17.35 -0.18 20.23
C ALA A 197 16.45 -1.19 19.51
N GLY A 198 16.89 -2.44 19.44
CA GLY A 198 16.09 -3.54 18.93
C GLY A 198 16.69 -4.89 19.29
N ASN A 199 15.89 -5.95 19.18
CA ASN A 199 16.41 -7.31 19.25
C ASN A 199 17.02 -7.73 17.89
N GLU A 200 17.70 -8.88 17.86
CA GLU A 200 18.36 -9.40 16.65
C GLU A 200 17.37 -9.54 15.48
N ARG A 201 16.15 -10.04 15.76
CA ARG A 201 15.10 -10.21 14.75
C ARG A 201 14.55 -8.89 14.22
N GLY A 202 14.39 -7.89 15.08
CA GLY A 202 13.98 -6.55 14.69
C GLY A 202 14.99 -5.93 13.74
N THR A 203 16.28 -6.09 14.04
CA THR A 203 17.38 -5.60 13.19
C THR A 203 17.40 -6.32 11.84
N MET A 204 17.28 -7.65 11.85
CA MET A 204 17.18 -8.45 10.62
C MET A 204 15.99 -8.01 9.74
N TRP A 205 14.80 -7.81 10.32
CA TRP A 205 13.63 -7.36 9.55
C TRP A 205 13.80 -5.93 9.03
N LEU A 206 14.38 -5.03 9.83
CA LEU A 206 14.69 -3.68 9.43
C LEU A 206 15.61 -3.65 8.21
N ASP A 207 16.64 -4.49 8.20
CA ASP A 207 17.60 -4.57 7.09
C ASP A 207 16.95 -5.15 5.83
N LYS A 208 16.12 -6.20 5.94
CA LYS A 208 15.33 -6.70 4.81
C LYS A 208 14.39 -5.64 4.22
N LEU A 209 13.79 -4.80 5.06
CA LEU A 209 12.95 -3.69 4.61
C LEU A 209 13.77 -2.61 3.91
N ARG A 210 14.98 -2.29 4.40
CA ARG A 210 15.92 -1.36 3.74
C ARG A 210 16.35 -1.87 2.38
N GLU A 211 16.72 -3.14 2.27
CA GLU A 211 17.08 -3.77 1.00
C GLU A 211 15.93 -3.71 0.00
N ARG A 212 14.70 -3.97 0.44
CA ARG A 212 13.52 -3.87 -0.43
C ARG A 212 13.33 -2.47 -0.98
N GLU A 213 13.53 -1.45 -0.15
CA GLU A 213 13.38 -0.05 -0.55
C GLU A 213 14.63 0.55 -1.19
N ASN A 214 15.67 -0.27 -1.41
CA ASN A 214 16.97 0.16 -1.93
C ASN A 214 17.56 1.36 -1.16
N ILE A 215 17.40 1.35 0.16
CA ILE A 215 17.91 2.39 1.04
C ILE A 215 19.40 2.11 1.30
N GLN A 216 20.25 3.07 0.95
CA GLN A 216 21.68 3.01 1.28
C GLN A 216 21.93 3.64 2.65
N GLY A 217 22.73 2.96 3.48
CA GLY A 217 23.12 3.42 4.81
C GLY A 217 22.18 2.97 5.94
N SER A 218 22.76 2.77 7.12
CA SER A 218 22.07 2.19 8.29
C SER A 218 21.21 3.18 9.08
N ARG A 219 21.21 4.47 8.72
CA ARG A 219 20.49 5.51 9.47
C ARG A 219 19.05 5.72 9.00
N LEU A 220 18.78 5.52 7.70
CA LEU A 220 17.46 5.74 7.15
C LEU A 220 16.50 4.61 7.55
N VAL A 221 15.31 5.03 8.00
CA VAL A 221 14.24 4.12 8.41
C VAL A 221 13.33 3.86 7.21
N PRO A 222 12.99 2.59 6.90
CA PRO A 222 12.06 2.26 5.82
C PRO A 222 10.73 3.04 5.90
N ARG A 223 10.18 3.40 4.75
CA ARG A 223 8.94 4.19 4.62
C ARG A 223 7.74 3.55 5.32
N PRO A 224 7.53 2.21 5.28
CA PRO A 224 6.45 1.59 6.03
C PRO A 224 6.53 1.84 7.53
N ILE A 225 7.74 1.75 8.11
CA ILE A 225 7.98 2.04 9.53
C ILE A 225 7.77 3.53 9.82
N ARG A 226 8.29 4.43 8.96
CA ARG A 226 8.03 5.87 9.11
C ARG A 226 6.54 6.21 9.06
N ALA A 227 5.77 5.55 8.18
CA ALA A 227 4.34 5.78 8.04
C ALA A 227 3.56 5.37 9.30
N ILE A 228 3.75 4.15 9.81
CA ILE A 228 3.08 3.71 11.04
C ILE A 228 3.52 4.54 12.25
N CYS A 229 4.80 4.88 12.38
CA CYS A 229 5.30 5.72 13.47
C CYS A 229 4.67 7.11 13.41
N SER A 230 4.69 7.77 12.25
CA SER A 230 4.13 9.11 12.08
C SER A 230 2.63 9.13 12.38
N ALA A 231 1.88 8.14 11.87
CA ALA A 231 0.44 8.02 12.10
C ALA A 231 0.11 7.66 13.57
N ALA A 232 0.93 6.86 14.22
CA ALA A 232 0.77 6.51 15.64
C ALA A 232 0.99 7.73 16.53
N THR A 233 2.05 8.49 16.25
CA THR A 233 2.35 9.75 16.95
C THR A 233 1.26 10.80 16.73
N ALA A 234 0.71 10.90 15.51
CA ALA A 234 -0.38 11.83 15.19
C ALA A 234 -1.69 11.54 15.95
N SER A 235 -2.01 10.25 16.13
CA SER A 235 -3.28 9.81 16.70
C SER A 235 -3.21 9.38 18.17
N LEU A 236 -2.00 9.30 18.74
CA LEU A 236 -1.72 8.72 20.06
C LEU A 236 -2.29 7.30 20.23
N LYS A 237 -2.39 6.55 19.13
CA LYS A 237 -2.95 5.20 19.08
C LYS A 237 -2.05 4.29 18.26
N ASN A 238 -2.15 2.99 18.51
CA ASN A 238 -1.44 2.01 17.73
C ASN A 238 -1.83 2.09 16.25
N LYS A 239 -0.83 1.93 15.39
CA LYS A 239 -1.03 1.85 13.93
C LYS A 239 -0.34 0.63 13.41
N LYS A 240 -1.05 -0.10 12.56
CA LYS A 240 -0.55 -1.32 11.94
C LYS A 240 -0.70 -1.25 10.43
N VAL A 241 0.19 -1.94 9.74
CA VAL A 241 0.07 -2.25 8.32
C VAL A 241 0.38 -3.71 8.11
N MET A 242 -0.29 -4.31 7.14
CA MET A 242 0.13 -5.58 6.59
C MET A 242 0.75 -5.34 5.22
N MET A 243 1.90 -5.95 5.00
CA MET A 243 2.64 -5.77 3.77
C MET A 243 3.32 -7.06 3.37
N ARG A 244 3.43 -7.27 2.06
CA ARG A 244 4.20 -8.37 1.52
C ARG A 244 5.67 -8.00 1.45
N LEU A 245 6.57 -8.84 1.97
CA LEU A 245 8.02 -8.73 1.83
C LEU A 245 8.51 -9.69 0.72
N ARG A 246 8.74 -9.14 -0.48
CA ARG A 246 9.19 -9.90 -1.68
C ARG A 246 8.32 -11.16 -1.90
N GLU A 247 8.92 -12.27 -2.29
CA GLU A 247 8.26 -13.59 -2.42
C GLU A 247 8.31 -14.39 -1.10
N GLU A 248 8.81 -13.80 0.00
CA GLU A 248 9.22 -14.55 1.20
C GLU A 248 8.16 -14.59 2.32
N ALA A 249 7.40 -13.52 2.50
CA ALA A 249 6.54 -13.36 3.68
C ALA A 249 5.45 -12.30 3.50
N PHE A 250 4.33 -12.48 4.21
CA PHE A 250 3.51 -11.34 4.66
C PHE A 250 3.99 -10.95 6.05
N LEU A 251 4.18 -9.65 6.26
CA LEU A 251 4.56 -9.08 7.55
C LEU A 251 3.45 -8.18 8.06
N THR A 252 3.23 -8.23 9.36
CA THR A 252 2.51 -7.21 10.11
C THR A 252 3.54 -6.34 10.80
N LEU A 253 3.45 -5.03 10.55
CA LEU A 253 4.23 -4.03 11.27
C LEU A 253 3.26 -3.22 12.13
N GLU A 254 3.53 -3.07 13.41
CA GLU A 254 2.71 -2.28 14.33
C GLU A 254 3.56 -1.32 15.15
N ALA A 255 3.21 -0.04 15.14
CA ALA A 255 3.81 1.00 15.97
C ALA A 255 2.88 1.36 17.13
N THR A 256 3.44 1.36 18.34
CA THR A 256 2.78 1.75 19.59
C THR A 256 3.54 2.91 20.22
N PRO A 257 2.90 4.07 20.47
CA PRO A 257 3.54 5.17 21.19
C PRO A 257 3.69 4.82 22.67
N LEU A 258 4.89 4.97 23.21
CA LEU A 258 5.17 4.88 24.65
C LEU A 258 5.04 6.28 25.25
N ILE A 259 4.12 6.43 26.20
CA ILE A 259 3.70 7.75 26.70
C ILE A 259 3.97 7.86 28.19
N VAL A 260 4.61 8.95 28.60
CA VAL A 260 4.79 9.37 30.00
C VAL A 260 4.29 10.80 30.11
N ASP A 261 3.45 11.09 31.11
CA ASP A 261 2.89 12.44 31.35
C ASP A 261 2.29 13.10 30.07
N LYS A 262 1.55 12.31 29.29
CA LYS A 262 0.93 12.71 28.01
C LYS A 262 1.93 13.13 26.91
N LYS A 263 3.22 12.86 27.09
CA LYS A 263 4.27 13.06 26.09
C LYS A 263 4.76 11.73 25.58
N ILE A 264 4.97 11.63 24.27
CA ILE A 264 5.58 10.45 23.67
C ILE A 264 7.07 10.49 24.02
N ILE A 265 7.55 9.45 24.69
CA ILE A 265 8.96 9.28 25.00
C ILE A 265 9.69 8.49 23.91
N SER A 266 8.99 7.52 23.32
CA SER A 266 9.49 6.67 22.25
C SER A 266 8.34 5.92 21.57
N LEU A 267 8.65 5.21 20.48
CA LEU A 267 7.73 4.36 19.74
C LEU A 267 8.27 2.93 19.75
N ALA A 268 7.47 1.97 20.19
CA ALA A 268 7.77 0.55 20.03
C ALA A 268 7.20 0.07 18.69
N VAL A 269 8.02 -0.57 17.87
CA VAL A 269 7.63 -1.16 16.59
C VAL A 269 7.82 -2.67 16.64
N LEU A 270 6.72 -3.40 16.48
CA LEU A 270 6.72 -4.85 16.32
C LEU A 270 6.69 -5.19 14.84
N ILE A 271 7.54 -6.12 14.43
CA ILE A 271 7.58 -6.68 13.08
C ILE A 271 7.49 -8.19 13.20
N GLN A 272 6.40 -8.76 12.68
CA GLN A 272 6.16 -10.19 12.73
C GLN A 272 5.58 -10.68 11.41
N ARG A 273 5.64 -12.00 11.18
CA ARG A 273 4.87 -12.59 10.08
C ARG A 273 3.38 -12.36 10.35
N ALA A 274 2.65 -12.04 9.30
CA ALA A 274 1.21 -11.83 9.42
C ALA A 274 0.53 -13.14 9.79
N GLU A 275 -0.44 -13.08 10.71
CA GLU A 275 -1.26 -14.24 11.05
C GLU A 275 -2.11 -14.64 9.85
N ARG A 276 -2.41 -15.94 9.72
CA ARG A 276 -3.14 -16.44 8.57
C ARG A 276 -4.54 -15.86 8.42
N ASP A 277 -5.21 -15.57 9.53
CA ASP A 277 -6.51 -14.91 9.53
C ASP A 277 -6.41 -13.49 8.92
N ALA A 278 -5.29 -12.79 9.11
CA ALA A 278 -5.04 -11.51 8.48
C ALA A 278 -4.71 -11.67 6.98
N ILE A 279 -3.99 -12.73 6.60
CA ILE A 279 -3.64 -13.02 5.20
C ILE A 279 -4.84 -13.54 4.40
N PHE A 280 -5.83 -14.16 5.05
CA PHE A 280 -6.94 -14.85 4.39
C PHE A 280 -7.71 -13.97 3.39
N PRO A 281 -8.15 -12.73 3.72
CA PRO A 281 -8.79 -11.84 2.75
C PRO A 281 -7.92 -11.56 1.51
N TYR A 282 -6.60 -11.46 1.69
CA TYR A 282 -5.67 -11.27 0.57
C TYR A 282 -5.65 -12.49 -0.35
N LEU A 283 -5.53 -13.70 0.21
CA LEU A 283 -5.53 -14.94 -0.58
C LEU A 283 -6.86 -15.14 -1.33
N THR A 284 -7.98 -14.82 -0.70
CA THR A 284 -9.27 -14.94 -1.40
C THR A 284 -9.44 -13.97 -2.56
N ASN A 285 -8.89 -12.74 -2.44
CA ASN A 285 -8.84 -11.77 -3.54
C ASN A 285 -7.91 -12.26 -4.65
N LEU A 286 -6.72 -12.77 -4.30
CA LEU A 286 -5.73 -13.35 -5.22
C LEU A 286 -6.36 -14.44 -6.11
N TYR A 287 -7.09 -15.38 -5.51
CA TYR A 287 -7.75 -16.45 -6.25
C TYR A 287 -9.10 -16.04 -6.88
N ARG A 288 -9.45 -14.74 -6.83
CA ARG A 288 -10.71 -14.19 -7.36
C ARG A 288 -11.94 -14.97 -6.87
N LEU A 289 -11.93 -15.31 -5.59
CA LEU A 289 -13.06 -15.99 -4.96
C LEU A 289 -14.23 -15.00 -4.83
N THR A 290 -15.42 -15.45 -5.21
CA THR A 290 -16.66 -14.68 -5.02
C THR A 290 -17.01 -14.57 -3.53
N ASN A 291 -17.87 -13.63 -3.15
CA ASN A 291 -18.29 -13.47 -1.75
C ASN A 291 -18.85 -14.79 -1.18
N ARG A 292 -19.61 -15.56 -1.97
CA ARG A 292 -20.14 -16.86 -1.53
C ARG A 292 -19.07 -17.93 -1.40
N GLU A 293 -18.11 -17.97 -2.31
CA GLU A 293 -16.96 -18.88 -2.19
C GLU A 293 -16.10 -18.55 -0.96
N ARG A 294 -15.93 -17.26 -0.62
CA ARG A 294 -15.24 -16.82 0.60
C ARG A 294 -15.92 -17.31 1.86
N GLU A 295 -17.24 -17.09 1.96
CA GLU A 295 -18.04 -17.57 3.09
C GLU A 295 -17.91 -19.09 3.27
N VAL A 296 -18.00 -19.86 2.18
CA VAL A 296 -17.83 -21.32 2.21
C VAL A 296 -16.41 -21.69 2.66
N LEU A 297 -15.38 -21.05 2.09
CA LEU A 297 -13.98 -21.32 2.46
C LEU A 297 -13.70 -21.01 3.93
N GLU A 298 -14.21 -19.90 4.48
CA GLU A 298 -14.05 -19.56 5.90
C GLU A 298 -14.61 -20.66 6.81
N LYS A 299 -15.78 -21.22 6.47
CA LYS A 299 -16.35 -22.34 7.23
C LYS A 299 -15.55 -23.63 7.06
N VAL A 300 -14.95 -23.86 5.89
CA VAL A 300 -14.02 -24.97 5.66
C VAL A 300 -12.80 -24.85 6.57
N MET A 301 -12.22 -23.65 6.67
CA MET A 301 -11.05 -23.37 7.53
C MET A 301 -11.36 -23.57 9.02
N LYS A 302 -12.60 -23.29 9.43
CA LYS A 302 -13.11 -23.59 10.78
C LYS A 302 -13.41 -25.08 11.03
N GLY A 303 -13.22 -25.94 10.03
CA GLY A 303 -13.41 -27.39 10.15
C GLY A 303 -14.84 -27.90 9.97
N LEU A 304 -15.80 -27.05 9.57
CA LEU A 304 -17.23 -27.44 9.47
C LEU A 304 -17.47 -28.43 8.32
N SER A 305 -18.21 -29.50 8.56
CA SER A 305 -18.66 -30.45 7.53
C SER A 305 -19.54 -29.79 6.47
N THR A 306 -19.68 -30.41 5.29
CA THR A 306 -20.54 -29.89 4.21
C THR A 306 -21.99 -29.63 4.68
N LYS A 307 -22.52 -30.46 5.58
CA LYS A 307 -23.87 -30.29 6.14
C LYS A 307 -23.96 -29.05 7.05
N GLU A 308 -22.95 -28.82 7.87
CA GLU A 308 -22.89 -27.64 8.75
C GLU A 308 -22.68 -26.36 7.96
N ILE A 309 -21.85 -26.39 6.91
CA ILE A 309 -21.68 -25.26 5.98
C ILE A 309 -23.01 -24.94 5.29
N ALA A 310 -23.70 -25.97 4.78
CA ALA A 310 -24.99 -25.82 4.12
C ALA A 310 -26.01 -25.13 5.04
N ALA A 311 -26.13 -25.61 6.28
CA ALA A 311 -27.00 -25.01 7.28
C ALA A 311 -26.61 -23.56 7.59
N ALA A 312 -25.32 -23.28 7.77
CA ALA A 312 -24.84 -21.96 8.17
C ALA A 312 -24.87 -20.91 7.04
N CYS A 313 -24.88 -21.35 5.78
CA CYS A 313 -24.98 -20.49 4.59
C CYS A 313 -26.40 -20.46 4.01
N TYR A 314 -27.36 -21.18 4.61
CA TYR A 314 -28.74 -21.31 4.12
C TYR A 314 -28.84 -21.80 2.67
N ILE A 315 -28.02 -22.79 2.30
CA ILE A 315 -27.99 -23.41 0.97
C ILE A 315 -28.02 -24.94 1.07
N SER A 316 -28.24 -25.64 -0.05
CA SER A 316 -28.23 -27.10 -0.05
C SER A 316 -26.79 -27.66 0.10
N PRO A 317 -26.62 -28.87 0.66
CA PRO A 317 -25.31 -29.55 0.66
C PRO A 317 -24.73 -29.75 -0.74
N TYR A 318 -25.57 -29.90 -1.76
CA TYR A 318 -25.17 -29.98 -3.15
C TYR A 318 -24.55 -28.66 -3.63
N THR A 319 -25.19 -27.53 -3.31
CA THR A 319 -24.67 -26.19 -3.63
C THR A 319 -23.33 -25.91 -2.94
N VAL A 320 -23.12 -26.41 -1.72
CA VAL A 320 -21.81 -26.32 -1.06
C VAL A 320 -20.74 -27.09 -1.85
N GLN A 321 -21.06 -28.27 -2.38
CA GLN A 321 -20.12 -29.04 -3.22
C GLN A 321 -19.79 -28.31 -4.52
N ASP A 322 -20.77 -27.66 -5.15
CA ASP A 322 -20.54 -26.82 -6.33
C ASP A 322 -19.59 -25.65 -6.02
N HIS A 323 -19.80 -24.96 -4.89
CA HIS A 323 -18.88 -23.90 -4.44
C HIS A 323 -17.48 -24.46 -4.15
N LEU A 324 -17.36 -25.61 -3.49
CA LEU A 324 -16.06 -26.24 -3.22
C LEU A 324 -15.33 -26.61 -4.51
N LYS A 325 -16.05 -27.12 -5.51
CA LYS A 325 -15.48 -27.44 -6.83
C LYS A 325 -14.92 -26.18 -7.50
N ALA A 326 -15.68 -25.09 -7.52
CA ALA A 326 -15.22 -23.81 -8.05
C ALA A 326 -13.99 -23.28 -7.29
N ILE A 327 -13.97 -23.40 -5.96
CA ILE A 327 -12.82 -23.03 -5.13
C ILE A 327 -11.60 -23.89 -5.49
N PHE A 328 -11.76 -25.21 -5.64
CA PHE A 328 -10.67 -26.11 -6.00
C PHE A 328 -10.06 -25.74 -7.36
N GLU A 329 -10.90 -25.47 -8.35
CA GLU A 329 -10.47 -25.01 -9.68
C GLU A 329 -9.69 -23.68 -9.59
N LYS A 330 -10.22 -22.68 -8.88
CA LYS A 330 -9.58 -21.36 -8.72
C LYS A 330 -8.29 -21.38 -7.91
N THR A 331 -8.21 -22.27 -6.92
CA THR A 331 -7.06 -22.36 -6.01
C THR A 331 -6.03 -23.40 -6.48
N HIS A 332 -6.30 -24.13 -7.55
CA HIS A 332 -5.46 -25.19 -8.09
C HIS A 332 -5.12 -26.27 -7.04
N VAL A 333 -6.13 -26.71 -6.29
CA VAL A 333 -6.02 -27.85 -5.36
C VAL A 333 -7.03 -28.93 -5.74
N THR A 334 -6.79 -30.16 -5.34
CA THR A 334 -7.61 -31.31 -5.76
C THR A 334 -8.49 -31.86 -4.63
N SER A 335 -8.25 -31.43 -3.39
CA SER A 335 -8.99 -31.94 -2.24
C SER A 335 -9.24 -30.89 -1.18
N ARG A 336 -10.26 -31.13 -0.35
CA ARG A 336 -10.55 -30.32 0.84
C ARG A 336 -9.35 -30.25 1.79
N ARG A 337 -8.59 -31.34 1.92
CA ARG A 337 -7.39 -31.38 2.78
C ARG A 337 -6.28 -30.49 2.23
N GLU A 338 -6.04 -30.53 0.92
CA GLU A 338 -5.08 -29.63 0.26
C GLU A 338 -5.52 -28.18 0.34
N LEU A 339 -6.82 -27.89 0.18
CA LEU A 339 -7.37 -26.56 0.37
C LEU A 339 -7.09 -26.04 1.79
N VAL A 340 -7.36 -26.86 2.81
CA VAL A 340 -7.03 -26.50 4.19
C VAL A 340 -5.53 -26.29 4.34
N TRP A 341 -4.67 -27.18 3.85
CA TRP A 341 -3.21 -27.04 3.95
C TRP A 341 -2.67 -25.79 3.23
N LYS A 342 -3.31 -25.36 2.15
CA LYS A 342 -2.91 -24.18 1.38
C LYS A 342 -3.25 -22.86 2.08
N PHE A 343 -4.35 -22.85 2.85
CA PHE A 343 -4.84 -21.66 3.56
C PHE A 343 -4.57 -21.69 5.08
N ARG A 344 -4.06 -22.80 5.61
CA ARG A 344 -3.62 -23.04 7.01
C ARG A 344 -2.11 -23.12 7.07
#